data_AF-A0A5B8J636-F1
#
_entry.id   AF-A0A5B8J636-F1
#
_cell.length_a   1.000
_cell.length_b   1.000
_cell.length_c   1.000
_cell.angle_alpha   90.00
_cell.angle_beta   90.00
_cell.angle_gamma   90.00
#
_symmetry.space_group_name_H-M   'P 1'
#
loop_
_entity.id
_entity.type
_entity.pdbx_description
1 polymer ?
#
loop_
_entity_poly.entity_id
_entity_poly.type
_entity_poly.pdbx_seq_one_letter_code
_entity_poly.pdbx_strand_id
1 'polypeptide(L)'
;MDIKNKLFEITNNTANKSETAKIVIITIISVAVVILLAAIIYLILQLIVKLIYEKTNSLKISVNKKAQKISNIMTRFENVRKRKNDSIISYKELSELNRNIILETDVIKDIYVKMNELYSIKKLSNLVKNYKKIKVNNEKFETLTVKFFDISKELNEKWNTIDEIWSKMYEIITNLRQYSNLNHFKLVNTFDYIIDQINVISQELNNVENRKVSADFDNLDFIINELQNKMHELIIWIDKAANFEWSLYKNLPDVLNNNKNNIHLSNLKNDILRLQKNLKVENCDSTEKKLRQIYKLIFELYTNKNNKKIIVQKIKEFIEFFKEIYDYIDFIKFNLKDKEQIPELFENIKKSYEIILKSDDKNYQDLFNNINFFLNNSSQILIIVEQNINHKTLENSTKNNFTEYFNNTQSLYYQLLTVDILDNETIENEINKLKEIHSVYLKSLENKFIEIDEINSIMDAWKSQLIYIINLYSQARWYKDTFEFIYDKINQLKNSTINNETLEKAINLYNEKKYSEAFREILDIYQKKERHNNV
;
A
#
# COMPACT_ATOMS: atom_id res chain seq x y z
N MET A 1 -58.58 67.00 61.83
CA MET A 1 -58.20 67.89 60.72
C MET A 1 -56.74 67.61 60.34
N ASP A 2 -56.44 66.44 59.75
CA ASP A 2 -55.03 66.03 59.52
C ASP A 2 -54.80 65.06 58.33
N ILE A 3 -55.80 64.88 57.46
CA ILE A 3 -55.73 63.91 56.34
C ILE A 3 -55.49 64.62 54.99
N LYS A 4 -56.02 65.85 54.85
CA LYS A 4 -55.98 66.60 53.58
C LYS A 4 -54.58 67.15 53.25
N ASN A 5 -53.83 67.61 54.25
CA ASN A 5 -52.46 68.09 54.06
C ASN A 5 -51.49 66.93 53.76
N LYS A 6 -51.62 65.79 54.46
CA LYS A 6 -50.83 64.59 54.17
C LYS A 6 -51.09 64.04 52.76
N LEU A 7 -52.34 64.02 52.29
CA LEU A 7 -52.65 63.59 50.92
C LEU A 7 -52.05 64.53 49.86
N PHE A 8 -52.10 65.85 50.06
CA PHE A 8 -51.54 66.82 49.11
C PHE A 8 -50.01 66.73 49.04
N GLU A 9 -49.35 66.54 50.18
CA GLU A 9 -47.89 66.38 50.28
C GLU A 9 -47.41 65.04 49.68
N ILE A 10 -48.18 63.96 49.85
CA ILE A 10 -47.92 62.66 49.20
C ILE A 10 -48.09 62.79 47.68
N THR A 11 -49.14 63.48 47.21
CA THR A 11 -49.44 63.63 45.78
C THR A 11 -48.42 64.52 45.05
N ASN A 12 -47.97 65.62 45.66
CA ASN A 12 -46.91 66.47 45.10
C ASN A 12 -45.54 65.77 45.11
N ASN A 13 -45.21 65.01 46.17
CA ASN A 13 -43.97 64.24 46.20
C ASN A 13 -43.96 63.07 45.22
N THR A 14 -45.12 62.47 44.90
CA THR A 14 -45.20 61.42 43.86
C THR A 14 -45.16 61.98 42.44
N ALA A 15 -45.77 63.15 42.18
CA ALA A 15 -45.69 63.83 40.88
C ALA A 15 -44.27 64.32 40.56
N ASN A 16 -43.59 64.98 41.51
CA ASN A 16 -42.20 65.43 41.33
C ASN A 16 -41.21 64.27 41.24
N LYS A 17 -41.43 63.16 41.98
CA LYS A 17 -40.65 61.92 41.80
C LYS A 17 -40.88 61.27 40.44
N SER A 18 -42.09 61.35 39.88
CA SER A 18 -42.43 60.80 38.57
C SER A 18 -41.76 61.58 37.43
N GLU A 19 -41.72 62.91 37.50
CA GLU A 19 -41.11 63.76 36.48
C GLU A 19 -39.58 63.70 36.51
N THR A 20 -38.99 63.72 37.71
CA THR A 20 -37.54 63.47 37.89
C THR A 20 -37.15 62.06 37.45
N ALA A 21 -37.96 61.02 37.73
CA ALA A 21 -37.72 59.67 37.22
C ALA A 21 -37.76 59.59 35.69
N LYS A 22 -38.68 60.29 35.02
CA LYS A 22 -38.73 60.36 33.54
C LYS A 22 -37.48 61.03 32.96
N ILE A 23 -37.01 62.13 33.54
CA ILE A 23 -35.79 62.82 33.10
C ILE A 23 -34.57 61.89 33.28
N VAL A 24 -34.46 61.20 34.41
CA VAL A 24 -33.38 60.23 34.68
C VAL A 24 -33.42 59.08 33.66
N ILE A 25 -34.60 58.51 33.36
CA ILE A 25 -34.75 57.44 32.36
C ILE A 25 -34.34 57.91 30.96
N ILE A 26 -34.78 59.10 30.52
CA ILE A 26 -34.40 59.68 29.22
C ILE A 26 -32.89 59.91 29.14
N THR A 27 -32.27 60.36 30.24
CA THR A 27 -30.82 60.57 30.34
C THR A 27 -30.06 59.24 30.26
N ILE A 28 -30.54 58.20 30.93
CA ILE A 28 -29.96 56.84 30.86
C ILE A 28 -30.08 56.28 29.44
N ILE A 29 -31.24 56.42 28.79
CA ILE A 29 -31.46 55.95 27.41
C ILE A 29 -30.54 56.71 26.44
N SER A 30 -30.43 58.03 26.56
CA SER A 30 -29.56 58.83 25.69
C SER A 30 -28.08 58.51 25.88
N VAL A 31 -27.62 58.31 27.11
CA VAL A 31 -26.25 57.81 27.39
C VAL A 31 -26.05 56.41 26.79
N ALA A 32 -27.02 55.51 26.94
CA ALA A 32 -26.95 54.16 26.37
C ALA A 32 -26.87 54.19 24.83
N VAL A 33 -27.64 55.05 24.17
CA VAL A 33 -27.59 55.24 22.71
C VAL A 33 -26.23 55.78 22.25
N VAL A 34 -25.65 56.74 22.98
CA VAL A 34 -24.32 57.27 22.66
C VAL A 34 -23.24 56.19 22.81
N ILE A 35 -23.31 55.37 23.86
CA ILE A 35 -22.40 54.23 24.07
C ILE A 35 -22.57 53.20 22.94
N LEU A 36 -23.81 52.90 22.54
CA LEU A 36 -24.10 51.96 21.45
C LEU A 36 -23.54 52.47 20.11
N LEU A 37 -23.73 53.74 19.79
CA LEU A 37 -23.18 54.37 18.59
C LEU A 37 -21.65 54.35 18.60
N ALA A 38 -21.02 54.65 19.73
CA ALA A 38 -19.57 54.56 19.88
C ALA A 38 -19.06 53.12 19.67
N ALA A 39 -19.78 52.12 20.19
CA ALA A 39 -19.46 50.71 20.00
C ALA A 39 -19.60 50.27 18.52
N ILE A 40 -20.66 50.69 17.82
CA ILE A 40 -20.85 50.43 16.39
C ILE A 40 -19.74 51.06 15.56
N ILE A 41 -19.39 52.33 15.82
CA ILE A 41 -18.28 53.01 15.14
C ILE A 41 -16.96 52.26 15.39
N TYR A 42 -16.69 51.85 16.63
CA TYR A 42 -15.50 51.07 16.96
C TYR A 42 -15.43 49.72 16.19
N LEU A 43 -16.55 48.99 16.08
CA LEU A 43 -16.62 47.76 15.30
C LEU A 43 -16.35 47.99 13.81
N ILE A 44 -16.92 49.04 13.22
CA ILE A 44 -16.68 49.42 11.81
C ILE A 44 -15.19 49.74 11.62
N LEU A 45 -14.57 50.49 12.53
CA LEU A 45 -13.14 50.82 12.46
C LEU A 45 -12.27 49.56 12.53
N GLN A 46 -12.61 48.59 13.39
CA GLN A 46 -11.89 47.31 13.44
C GLN A 46 -12.02 46.51 12.14
N LEU A 47 -13.20 46.45 11.55
CA LEU A 47 -13.42 45.78 10.26
C LEU A 47 -12.57 46.41 9.15
N ILE A 48 -12.49 47.74 9.09
CA ILE A 48 -11.66 48.45 8.11
C ILE A 48 -10.18 48.10 8.32
N VAL A 49 -9.69 48.11 9.56
CA VAL A 49 -8.30 47.75 9.90
C VAL A 49 -7.99 46.32 9.48
N LYS A 50 -8.89 45.36 9.75
CA LYS A 50 -8.77 43.96 9.34
C LYS A 50 -8.70 43.81 7.81
N LEU A 51 -9.61 44.46 7.09
CA LEU A 51 -9.64 44.42 5.61
C LEU A 51 -8.36 44.99 4.99
N ILE A 52 -7.83 46.09 5.52
CA ILE A 52 -6.56 46.68 5.06
C ILE A 52 -5.42 45.69 5.30
N TYR A 53 -5.37 45.06 6.48
CA TYR A 53 -4.34 44.08 6.82
C TYR A 53 -4.34 42.88 5.86
N GLU A 54 -5.50 42.25 5.65
CA GLU A 54 -5.65 41.09 4.77
C GLU A 54 -5.22 41.40 3.33
N LYS A 55 -5.66 42.54 2.78
CA LYS A 55 -5.26 42.98 1.43
C LYS A 55 -3.76 43.26 1.33
N THR A 56 -3.16 43.85 2.36
CA THR A 56 -1.73 44.16 2.36
C THR A 56 -0.90 42.88 2.43
N ASN A 57 -1.36 41.87 3.20
CA ASN A 57 -0.68 40.59 3.30
C ASN A 57 -0.75 39.79 1.99
N SER A 58 -1.90 39.77 1.32
CA SER A 58 -2.02 39.09 0.02
C SER A 58 -1.13 39.74 -1.05
N LEU A 59 -1.08 41.08 -1.08
CA LEU A 59 -0.19 41.84 -1.96
C LEU A 59 1.27 41.47 -1.75
N LYS A 60 1.75 41.44 -0.50
CA LYS A 60 3.13 41.04 -0.18
C LYS A 60 3.48 39.65 -0.73
N ILE A 61 2.60 38.67 -0.54
CA ILE A 61 2.82 37.29 -1.02
C ILE A 61 2.91 37.28 -2.55
N SER A 62 1.99 37.98 -3.23
CA SER A 62 1.98 38.09 -4.70
C SER A 62 3.27 38.73 -5.23
N VAL A 63 3.67 39.87 -4.66
CA VAL A 63 4.90 40.60 -5.02
C VAL A 63 6.13 39.72 -4.87
N ASN A 64 6.28 39.05 -3.72
CA ASN A 64 7.43 38.16 -3.48
C ASN A 64 7.50 37.00 -4.49
N LYS A 65 6.37 36.36 -4.81
CA LYS A 65 6.33 35.28 -5.80
C LYS A 65 6.74 35.77 -7.19
N LYS A 66 6.24 36.93 -7.61
CA LYS A 66 6.58 37.54 -8.90
C LYS A 66 8.05 37.94 -8.96
N ALA A 67 8.57 38.60 -7.92
CA ALA A 67 9.97 38.98 -7.82
C ALA A 67 10.91 37.76 -7.87
N GLN A 68 10.56 36.67 -7.19
CA GLN A 68 11.33 35.43 -7.25
C GLN A 68 11.34 34.82 -8.66
N LYS A 69 10.19 34.79 -9.35
CA LYS A 69 10.09 34.31 -10.74
C LYS A 69 10.96 35.16 -11.68
N ILE A 70 10.93 36.48 -11.52
CA ILE A 70 11.76 37.42 -12.29
C ILE A 70 13.24 37.18 -12.03
N SER A 71 13.64 37.00 -10.77
CA SER A 71 15.03 36.69 -10.39
C SER A 71 15.53 35.39 -11.03
N ASN A 72 14.70 34.34 -11.04
CA ASN A 72 15.03 33.08 -11.70
C ASN A 72 15.22 33.25 -13.21
N ILE A 73 14.33 34.00 -13.87
CA ILE A 73 14.46 34.33 -15.30
C ILE A 73 15.74 35.11 -15.54
N MET A 74 16.01 36.16 -14.75
CA MET A 74 17.24 36.95 -14.88
C MET A 74 18.51 36.14 -14.71
N THR A 75 18.52 35.18 -13.79
CA THR A 75 19.66 34.28 -13.59
C THR A 75 19.93 33.45 -14.85
N ARG A 76 18.88 32.93 -15.50
CA ARG A 76 19.00 32.21 -16.79
C ARG A 76 19.59 33.12 -17.86
N PHE A 77 19.06 34.33 -18.01
CA PHE A 77 19.52 35.34 -18.96
C PHE A 77 20.99 35.77 -18.70
N GLU A 78 21.41 35.90 -17.44
CA GLU A 78 22.78 36.25 -17.08
C GLU A 78 23.77 35.13 -17.44
N ASN A 79 23.39 33.88 -17.21
CA ASN A 79 24.21 32.72 -17.58
C ASN A 79 24.44 32.63 -19.09
N VAL A 80 23.43 32.96 -19.91
CA VAL A 80 23.58 33.06 -21.36
C VAL A 80 24.54 34.18 -21.74
N ARG A 81 24.36 35.38 -21.16
CA ARG A 81 25.20 36.54 -21.46
C ARG A 81 26.68 36.26 -21.22
N LYS A 82 27.02 35.63 -20.09
CA LYS A 82 28.41 35.27 -19.75
C LYS A 82 29.07 34.36 -20.79
N ARG A 83 28.29 33.62 -21.59
CA ARG A 83 28.79 32.65 -22.57
C ARG A 83 28.87 33.18 -24.00
N LYS A 84 27.96 34.07 -24.42
CA LYS A 84 27.87 34.54 -25.82
C LYS A 84 28.40 35.96 -26.08
N ASN A 85 28.96 36.64 -25.08
CA ASN A 85 29.56 37.98 -25.09
C ASN A 85 28.76 39.16 -25.70
N ASP A 86 27.73 38.97 -26.52
CA ASP A 86 27.03 40.08 -27.20
C ASP A 86 25.55 39.87 -27.57
N SER A 87 24.87 38.79 -27.17
CA SER A 87 23.64 38.41 -27.89
C SER A 87 22.28 38.87 -27.33
N ILE A 88 22.15 39.79 -26.37
CA ILE A 88 20.80 40.16 -25.92
C ILE A 88 20.71 41.67 -25.65
N ILE A 89 20.29 42.43 -26.67
CA ILE A 89 19.81 43.82 -26.53
C ILE A 89 18.76 43.88 -25.41
N SER A 90 17.91 42.86 -25.30
CA SER A 90 16.92 42.68 -24.23
C SER A 90 17.51 42.44 -22.83
N TYR A 91 18.77 42.02 -22.64
CA TYR A 91 19.33 41.77 -21.30
C TYR A 91 19.52 43.07 -20.53
N LYS A 92 20.04 44.11 -21.20
CA LYS A 92 20.26 45.41 -20.54
C LYS A 92 18.92 46.00 -20.08
N GLU A 93 17.91 45.92 -20.93
CA GLU A 93 16.55 46.35 -20.63
C GLU A 93 15.91 45.51 -19.51
N LEU A 94 16.01 44.18 -19.57
CA LEU A 94 15.54 43.28 -18.52
C LEU A 94 16.28 43.49 -17.19
N SER A 95 17.58 43.78 -17.22
CA SER A 95 18.38 44.08 -16.03
C SER A 95 17.97 45.40 -15.38
N GLU A 96 17.66 46.42 -16.18
CA GLU A 96 17.17 47.69 -15.68
C GLU A 96 15.77 47.56 -15.09
N LEU A 97 14.87 46.83 -15.78
CA LEU A 97 13.55 46.48 -15.25
C LEU A 97 13.66 45.69 -13.94
N ASN A 98 14.52 44.67 -13.87
CA ASN A 98 14.73 43.88 -12.66
C ASN A 98 15.22 44.77 -11.49
N ARG A 99 16.16 45.68 -11.74
CA ARG A 99 16.62 46.63 -10.72
C ARG A 99 15.46 47.50 -10.21
N ASN A 100 14.64 48.03 -11.11
CA ASN A 100 13.48 48.85 -10.74
C ASN A 100 12.43 48.03 -9.97
N ILE A 101 12.22 46.76 -10.34
CA ILE A 101 11.30 45.84 -9.65
C ILE A 101 11.81 45.50 -8.25
N ILE A 102 13.12 45.30 -8.06
CA ILE A 102 13.72 45.08 -6.73
C ILE A 102 13.52 46.33 -5.86
N LEU A 103 13.77 47.53 -6.39
CA LEU A 103 13.54 48.78 -5.66
C LEU A 103 12.08 48.93 -5.22
N GLU A 104 11.12 48.67 -6.11
CA GLU A 104 9.70 48.73 -5.75
C GLU A 104 9.32 47.63 -4.75
N THR A 105 9.93 46.44 -4.84
CA THR A 105 9.74 45.35 -3.87
C THR A 105 10.21 45.75 -2.48
N ASP A 106 11.38 46.39 -2.38
CA ASP A 106 11.93 46.88 -1.11
C ASP A 106 11.06 48.00 -0.51
N VAL A 107 10.58 48.93 -1.34
CA VAL A 107 9.64 49.98 -0.90
C VAL A 107 8.33 49.36 -0.39
N ILE A 108 7.76 48.38 -1.08
CA ILE A 108 6.55 47.68 -0.65
C ILE A 108 6.79 46.92 0.66
N LYS A 109 7.95 46.29 0.81
CA LYS A 109 8.36 45.58 2.03
C LYS A 109 8.48 46.54 3.22
N ASP A 110 9.11 47.70 3.03
CA ASP A 110 9.23 48.74 4.07
C ASP A 110 7.87 49.31 4.48
N ILE A 111 6.98 49.55 3.52
CA ILE A 111 5.61 50.00 3.80
C ILE A 111 4.85 48.91 4.56
N TYR A 112 5.00 47.63 4.18
CA TYR A 112 4.39 46.52 4.89
C TYR A 112 4.85 46.42 6.34
N VAL A 113 6.16 46.56 6.62
CA VAL A 113 6.70 46.56 7.99
C VAL A 113 6.07 47.69 8.80
N LYS A 114 6.04 48.91 8.25
CA LYS A 114 5.38 50.07 8.89
C LYS A 114 3.88 49.86 9.09
N MET A 115 3.20 49.18 8.17
CA MET A 115 1.77 48.87 8.30
C MET A 115 1.50 47.84 9.40
N ASN A 116 2.36 46.84 9.59
CA ASN A 116 2.27 45.90 10.70
C ASN A 116 2.45 46.60 12.06
N GLU A 117 3.41 47.53 12.16
CA GLU A 117 3.57 48.36 13.35
C GLU A 117 2.32 49.22 13.62
N LEU A 118 1.78 49.88 12.58
CA LEU A 118 0.60 50.73 12.72
C LEU A 118 -0.69 49.94 13.03
N TYR A 119 -0.76 48.68 12.59
CA TYR A 119 -1.81 47.74 12.96
C TYR A 119 -1.81 47.47 14.46
N SER A 120 -0.61 47.22 15.03
CA SER A 120 -0.45 46.95 16.47
C SER A 120 -0.91 48.11 17.37
N ILE A 121 -0.78 49.36 16.90
CA ILE A 121 -1.16 50.58 17.64
C ILE A 121 -2.54 51.11 17.21
N LYS A 122 -3.26 50.40 16.32
CA LYS A 122 -4.61 50.72 15.81
C LYS A 122 -4.78 52.16 15.27
N LYS A 123 -3.72 52.75 14.70
CA LYS A 123 -3.75 54.14 14.16
C LYS A 123 -4.34 54.19 12.75
N LEU A 124 -5.68 54.29 12.65
CA LEU A 124 -6.39 54.18 11.38
C LEU A 124 -5.99 55.21 10.31
N SER A 125 -5.83 56.49 10.65
CA SER A 125 -5.50 57.52 9.63
C SER A 125 -4.16 57.23 8.95
N ASN A 126 -3.17 56.79 9.72
CA ASN A 126 -1.87 56.38 9.22
C ASN A 126 -1.93 55.06 8.45
N LEU A 127 -2.76 54.11 8.87
CA LEU A 127 -3.00 52.86 8.13
C LEU A 127 -3.59 53.14 6.75
N VAL A 128 -4.63 53.97 6.66
CA VAL A 128 -5.25 54.35 5.38
C VAL A 128 -4.25 55.10 4.48
N LYS A 129 -3.45 56.01 5.05
CA LYS A 129 -2.41 56.73 4.31
C LYS A 129 -1.34 55.79 3.74
N ASN A 130 -0.86 54.82 4.52
CA ASN A 130 0.13 53.85 4.05
C ASN A 130 -0.46 52.81 3.08
N TYR A 131 -1.74 52.43 3.27
CA TYR A 131 -2.44 51.57 2.32
C TYR A 131 -2.62 52.24 0.94
N LYS A 132 -2.90 53.56 0.90
CA LYS A 132 -2.90 54.29 -0.37
C LYS A 132 -1.51 54.26 -1.04
N LYS A 133 -0.44 54.41 -0.26
CA LYS A 133 0.94 54.32 -0.78
C LYS A 133 1.28 52.92 -1.31
N ILE A 134 0.95 51.86 -0.57
CA ILE A 134 1.25 50.49 -1.02
C ILE A 134 0.50 50.16 -2.31
N LYS A 135 -0.73 50.65 -2.46
CA LYS A 135 -1.51 50.47 -3.70
C LYS A 135 -0.83 51.13 -4.90
N VAL A 136 -0.40 52.39 -4.75
CA VAL A 136 0.28 53.14 -5.83
C VAL A 136 1.60 52.46 -6.23
N ASN A 137 2.41 52.01 -5.27
CA ASN A 137 3.66 51.31 -5.59
C ASN A 137 3.40 49.91 -6.17
N ASN A 138 2.34 49.22 -5.73
CA ASN A 138 1.95 47.96 -6.34
C ASN A 138 1.52 48.15 -7.80
N GLU A 139 0.79 49.22 -8.15
CA GLU A 139 0.44 49.52 -9.55
C GLU A 139 1.70 49.75 -10.42
N LYS A 140 2.73 50.42 -9.88
CA LYS A 140 4.03 50.57 -10.54
C LYS A 140 4.75 49.22 -10.69
N PHE A 141 4.82 48.43 -9.62
CA PHE A 141 5.40 47.10 -9.61
C PHE A 141 4.75 46.20 -10.66
N GLU A 142 3.42 46.19 -10.75
CA GLU A 142 2.67 45.42 -11.74
C GLU A 142 2.99 45.89 -13.16
N THR A 143 3.05 47.20 -13.40
CA THR A 143 3.40 47.76 -14.71
C THR A 143 4.81 47.34 -15.15
N LEU A 144 5.79 47.41 -14.25
CA LEU A 144 7.16 46.95 -14.52
C LEU A 144 7.22 45.44 -14.76
N THR A 145 6.46 44.68 -13.96
CA THR A 145 6.40 43.22 -14.04
C THR A 145 5.79 42.76 -15.36
N VAL A 146 4.72 43.40 -15.84
CA VAL A 146 4.11 43.10 -17.15
C VAL A 146 5.14 43.32 -18.26
N LYS A 147 5.80 44.48 -18.27
CA LYS A 147 6.86 44.77 -19.26
C LYS A 147 7.99 43.75 -19.22
N PHE A 148 8.43 43.36 -18.03
CA PHE A 148 9.47 42.34 -17.86
C PHE A 148 9.04 41.00 -18.48
N PHE A 149 7.82 40.55 -18.19
CA PHE A 149 7.31 39.29 -18.75
C PHE A 149 7.10 39.37 -20.26
N ASP A 150 6.64 40.50 -20.80
CA ASP A 150 6.48 40.67 -22.24
C ASP A 150 7.81 40.56 -22.99
N ILE A 151 8.87 41.22 -22.50
CA ILE A 151 10.20 41.17 -23.12
C ILE A 151 10.85 39.78 -22.97
N SER A 152 10.65 39.12 -21.83
CA SER A 152 11.24 37.79 -21.58
C SER A 152 10.43 36.62 -22.14
N LYS A 153 9.21 36.88 -22.62
CA LYS A 153 8.20 35.85 -22.94
C LYS A 153 8.72 34.78 -23.88
N GLU A 154 9.17 35.17 -25.07
CA GLU A 154 9.51 34.23 -26.15
C GLU A 154 10.63 33.27 -25.73
N LEU A 155 11.71 33.81 -25.17
CA LEU A 155 12.86 32.99 -24.76
C LEU A 155 12.51 32.09 -23.56
N ASN A 156 11.72 32.62 -22.62
CA ASN A 156 11.31 31.87 -21.43
C ASN A 156 10.31 30.75 -21.77
N GLU A 157 9.40 30.97 -22.72
CA GLU A 157 8.51 29.93 -23.25
C GLU A 157 9.32 28.81 -23.90
N LYS A 158 10.27 29.15 -24.80
CA LYS A 158 11.17 28.16 -25.42
C LYS A 158 11.93 27.33 -24.39
N TRP A 159 12.52 27.97 -23.37
CA TRP A 159 13.18 27.24 -22.28
C TRP A 159 12.27 26.26 -21.56
N ASN A 160 11.08 26.69 -21.17
CA ASN A 160 10.17 25.85 -20.39
C ASN A 160 9.64 24.67 -21.22
N THR A 161 9.35 24.89 -22.51
CA THR A 161 8.94 23.81 -23.41
C THR A 161 10.04 22.76 -23.55
N ILE A 162 11.29 23.19 -23.75
CA ILE A 162 12.42 22.26 -23.88
C ILE A 162 12.72 21.57 -22.54
N ASP A 163 12.64 22.28 -21.40
CA ASP A 163 12.78 21.69 -20.05
C ASP A 163 11.80 20.53 -19.86
N GLU A 164 10.52 20.73 -20.22
CA GLU A 164 9.48 19.73 -20.06
C GLU A 164 9.72 18.50 -20.95
N ILE A 165 10.02 18.73 -22.23
CA ILE A 165 10.27 17.65 -23.18
C ILE A 165 11.52 16.86 -22.79
N TRP A 166 12.62 17.56 -22.50
CA TRP A 166 13.88 16.95 -22.10
C TRP A 166 13.73 16.11 -20.83
N SER A 167 13.01 16.61 -19.82
CA SER A 167 12.80 15.90 -18.55
C SER A 167 12.07 14.57 -18.78
N LYS A 168 11.02 14.56 -19.60
CA LYS A 168 10.28 13.34 -19.96
C LYS A 168 11.17 12.35 -20.70
N MET A 169 11.97 12.84 -21.65
CA MET A 169 12.86 11.97 -22.43
C MET A 169 13.99 11.37 -21.57
N TYR A 170 14.55 12.17 -20.66
CA TYR A 170 15.57 11.73 -19.72
C TYR A 170 15.04 10.64 -18.76
N GLU A 171 13.80 10.81 -18.27
CA GLU A 171 13.12 9.81 -17.45
C GLU A 171 12.95 8.49 -18.21
N ILE A 172 12.44 8.54 -19.45
CA ILE A 172 12.26 7.35 -20.29
C ILE A 172 13.60 6.63 -20.49
N ILE A 173 14.67 7.32 -20.86
CA ILE A 173 15.99 6.71 -21.06
C ILE A 173 16.55 6.08 -19.78
N THR A 174 16.33 6.72 -18.64
CA THR A 174 16.73 6.17 -17.34
C THR A 174 15.97 4.87 -17.05
N ASN A 175 14.66 4.85 -17.30
CA ASN A 175 13.81 3.68 -17.11
C ASN A 175 14.20 2.54 -18.06
N LEU A 176 14.51 2.83 -19.33
CA LEU A 176 15.00 1.82 -20.28
C LEU A 176 16.32 1.19 -19.83
N ARG A 177 17.23 2.00 -19.27
CA ARG A 177 18.49 1.49 -18.71
C ARG A 177 18.24 0.54 -17.55
N GLN A 178 17.40 0.95 -16.60
CA GLN A 178 17.04 0.12 -15.44
C GLN A 178 16.37 -1.20 -15.88
N TYR A 179 15.40 -1.13 -16.79
CA TYR A 179 14.72 -2.30 -17.33
C TYR A 179 15.69 -3.28 -18.00
N SER A 180 16.60 -2.76 -18.83
CA SER A 180 17.61 -3.57 -19.53
C SER A 180 18.57 -4.25 -18.55
N ASN A 181 19.02 -3.54 -17.52
CA ASN A 181 19.88 -4.10 -16.46
C ASN A 181 19.19 -5.23 -15.69
N LEU A 182 17.91 -5.06 -15.33
CA LEU A 182 17.14 -6.10 -14.63
C LEU A 182 16.94 -7.36 -15.49
N ASN A 183 16.90 -7.21 -16.81
CA ASN A 183 16.71 -8.30 -17.75
C ASN A 183 18.00 -8.77 -18.43
N HIS A 184 19.19 -8.36 -17.95
CA HIS A 184 20.47 -8.70 -18.57
C HIS A 184 20.64 -10.21 -18.80
N PHE A 185 20.21 -11.04 -17.86
CA PHE A 185 20.29 -12.51 -17.99
C PHE A 185 19.45 -13.09 -19.14
N LYS A 186 18.44 -12.35 -19.64
CA LYS A 186 17.63 -12.73 -20.81
C LYS A 186 18.18 -12.13 -22.11
N LEU A 187 19.18 -11.25 -22.03
CA LEU A 187 19.69 -10.43 -23.12
C LEU A 187 21.20 -10.66 -23.33
N VAL A 188 21.70 -11.87 -23.08
CA VAL A 188 23.13 -12.23 -23.08
C VAL A 188 23.91 -11.72 -24.31
N ASN A 189 23.30 -11.75 -25.50
CA ASN A 189 23.92 -11.40 -26.77
C ASN A 189 23.59 -9.96 -27.22
N THR A 190 22.48 -9.41 -26.72
CA THR A 190 21.91 -8.14 -27.19
C THR A 190 22.04 -6.99 -26.19
N PHE A 191 22.34 -7.28 -24.93
CA PHE A 191 22.42 -6.30 -23.84
C PHE A 191 23.38 -5.16 -24.13
N ASP A 192 24.63 -5.47 -24.51
CA ASP A 192 25.65 -4.44 -24.78
C ASP A 192 25.19 -3.48 -25.88
N TYR A 193 24.56 -4.01 -26.93
CA TYR A 193 24.03 -3.18 -28.02
C TYR A 193 22.92 -2.25 -27.52
N ILE A 194 21.98 -2.75 -26.71
CA ILE A 194 20.93 -1.91 -26.11
C ILE A 194 21.55 -0.80 -25.25
N ILE A 195 22.51 -1.15 -24.38
CA ILE A 195 23.17 -0.19 -23.50
C ILE A 195 23.93 0.87 -24.30
N ASP A 196 24.59 0.49 -25.38
CA ASP A 196 25.27 1.42 -26.28
C ASP A 196 24.27 2.39 -26.93
N GLN A 197 23.12 1.91 -27.42
CA GLN A 197 22.08 2.79 -27.95
C GLN A 197 21.53 3.75 -26.87
N ILE A 198 21.31 3.26 -25.66
CA ILE A 198 20.91 4.11 -24.51
C ILE A 198 21.98 5.17 -24.22
N ASN A 199 23.27 4.81 -24.26
CA ASN A 199 24.37 5.74 -24.05
C ASN A 199 24.42 6.83 -25.13
N VAL A 200 24.24 6.46 -26.41
CA VAL A 200 24.18 7.40 -27.54
C VAL A 200 23.04 8.40 -27.34
N ILE A 201 21.82 7.93 -27.06
CA ILE A 201 20.68 8.82 -26.82
C ILE A 201 20.92 9.69 -25.57
N SER A 202 21.53 9.15 -24.51
CA SER A 202 21.87 9.92 -23.31
C SER A 202 22.85 11.05 -23.62
N GLN A 203 23.86 10.81 -24.48
CA GLN A 203 24.81 11.83 -24.91
C GLN A 203 24.14 12.92 -25.76
N GLU A 204 23.25 12.53 -26.69
CA GLU A 204 22.48 13.47 -27.49
C GLU A 204 21.50 14.30 -26.63
N LEU A 205 20.87 13.72 -25.61
CA LEU A 205 20.07 14.44 -24.62
C LEU A 205 20.91 15.45 -23.82
N ASN A 206 22.14 15.09 -23.43
CA ASN A 206 23.05 16.03 -22.78
C ASN A 206 23.43 17.20 -23.73
N ASN A 207 23.54 16.95 -25.03
CA ASN A 207 23.75 18.01 -26.01
C ASN A 207 22.55 18.95 -26.09
N VAL A 208 21.32 18.44 -26.07
CA VAL A 208 20.09 19.27 -25.98
C VAL A 208 20.13 20.16 -24.74
N GLU A 209 20.47 19.59 -23.58
CA GLU A 209 20.59 20.34 -22.33
C GLU A 209 21.63 21.47 -22.44
N ASN A 210 22.81 21.16 -22.97
CA ASN A 210 23.88 22.14 -23.14
C ASN A 210 23.47 23.29 -24.09
N ARG A 211 22.81 22.98 -25.20
CA ARG A 211 22.31 23.98 -26.17
C ARG A 211 21.23 24.86 -25.53
N LYS A 212 20.28 24.26 -24.81
CA LYS A 212 19.25 24.97 -24.02
C LYS A 212 19.88 25.94 -23.01
N VAL A 213 20.85 25.49 -22.22
CA VAL A 213 21.56 26.34 -21.23
C VAL A 213 22.30 27.50 -21.91
N SER A 214 22.79 27.29 -23.13
CA SER A 214 23.44 28.35 -23.94
C SER A 214 22.46 29.25 -24.72
N ALA A 215 21.15 29.04 -24.57
CA ALA A 215 20.10 29.66 -25.38
C ALA A 215 20.37 29.57 -26.89
N ASP A 216 20.87 28.41 -27.33
CA ASP A 216 21.02 28.07 -28.74
C ASP A 216 19.83 27.20 -29.14
N PHE A 217 18.75 27.85 -29.56
CA PHE A 217 17.49 27.20 -29.94
C PHE A 217 17.39 26.81 -31.40
N ASP A 218 18.42 27.12 -32.19
CA ASP A 218 18.40 26.85 -33.62
C ASP A 218 18.38 25.34 -33.87
N ASN A 219 17.42 24.84 -34.65
CA ASN A 219 17.24 23.41 -34.93
C ASN A 219 17.04 22.52 -33.68
N LEU A 220 16.77 23.07 -32.49
CA LEU A 220 16.57 22.25 -31.29
C LEU A 220 15.32 21.37 -31.43
N ASP A 221 14.25 21.88 -32.04
CA ASP A 221 13.04 21.11 -32.31
C ASP A 221 13.30 19.92 -33.24
N PHE A 222 14.16 20.09 -34.24
CA PHE A 222 14.57 19.01 -35.14
C PHE A 222 15.34 17.92 -34.41
N ILE A 223 16.34 18.31 -33.60
CA ILE A 223 17.13 17.36 -32.79
C ILE A 223 16.23 16.62 -31.79
N ILE A 224 15.31 17.32 -31.14
CA ILE A 224 14.34 16.72 -30.21
C ILE A 224 13.47 15.71 -30.93
N ASN A 225 12.93 16.03 -32.11
CA ASN A 225 12.11 15.11 -32.89
C ASN A 225 12.89 13.87 -33.35
N GLU A 226 14.14 14.04 -33.82
CA GLU A 226 15.00 12.91 -34.17
C GLU A 226 15.28 12.01 -32.96
N LEU A 227 15.58 12.62 -31.80
CA LEU A 227 15.78 11.90 -30.55
C LEU A 227 14.53 11.14 -30.11
N GLN A 228 13.34 11.74 -30.23
CA GLN A 228 12.08 11.07 -29.93
C GLN A 228 11.87 9.85 -30.82
N ASN A 229 12.16 9.96 -32.11
CA ASN A 229 12.07 8.83 -33.05
C ASN A 229 13.07 7.72 -32.68
N LYS A 230 14.35 8.05 -32.42
CA LYS A 230 15.36 7.08 -31.97
C LYS A 230 14.95 6.38 -30.68
N MET A 231 14.41 7.13 -29.72
CA MET A 231 13.90 6.58 -28.47
C MET A 231 12.73 5.63 -28.70
N HIS A 232 11.79 6.01 -29.57
CA HIS A 232 10.64 5.17 -29.90
C HIS A 232 11.07 3.85 -30.55
N GLU A 233 11.99 3.90 -31.51
CA GLU A 233 12.57 2.70 -32.13
C GLU A 233 13.27 1.80 -31.10
N LEU A 234 14.04 2.40 -30.18
CA LEU A 234 14.72 1.66 -29.12
C LEU A 234 13.73 1.00 -28.15
N ILE A 235 12.63 1.67 -27.80
CA ILE A 235 11.56 1.10 -26.96
C ILE A 235 10.99 -0.16 -27.63
N ILE A 236 10.62 -0.07 -28.91
CA ILE A 236 10.10 -1.21 -29.68
C ILE A 236 11.13 -2.35 -29.71
N TRP A 237 12.41 -2.03 -29.85
CA TRP A 237 13.48 -3.02 -29.89
C TRP A 237 13.63 -3.74 -28.55
N ILE A 238 13.70 -3.00 -27.44
CA ILE A 238 13.83 -3.56 -26.08
C ILE A 238 12.65 -4.47 -25.74
N ASP A 239 11.42 -4.08 -26.11
CA ASP A 239 10.21 -4.87 -25.86
C ASP A 239 10.26 -6.26 -26.52
N LYS A 240 10.85 -6.35 -27.73
CA LYS A 240 10.96 -7.61 -28.48
C LYS A 240 12.28 -8.37 -28.25
N ALA A 241 13.31 -7.72 -27.72
CA ALA A 241 14.68 -8.25 -27.66
C ALA A 241 14.78 -9.61 -26.96
N ALA A 242 14.12 -9.77 -25.80
CA ALA A 242 14.15 -11.02 -25.06
C ALA A 242 13.53 -12.20 -25.84
N ASN A 243 12.49 -11.92 -26.63
CA ASN A 243 11.85 -12.93 -27.48
C ASN A 243 12.74 -13.30 -28.66
N PHE A 244 13.41 -12.32 -29.29
CA PHE A 244 14.38 -12.58 -30.35
C PHE A 244 15.56 -13.39 -29.83
N GLU A 245 16.07 -13.03 -28.66
CA GLU A 245 17.16 -13.72 -28.01
C GLU A 245 16.80 -15.19 -27.74
N TRP A 246 15.66 -15.43 -27.09
CA TRP A 246 15.17 -16.78 -26.83
C TRP A 246 14.93 -17.57 -28.12
N SER A 247 14.32 -16.95 -29.14
CA SER A 247 14.02 -17.61 -30.41
C SER A 247 15.30 -18.03 -31.13
N LEU A 248 16.25 -17.10 -31.29
CA LEU A 248 17.45 -17.29 -32.11
C LEU A 248 18.51 -18.14 -31.42
N TYR A 249 18.74 -17.97 -30.11
CA TYR A 249 19.88 -18.59 -29.43
C TYR A 249 19.50 -19.84 -28.60
N LYS A 250 18.22 -20.07 -28.36
CA LYS A 250 17.74 -21.24 -27.59
C LYS A 250 16.77 -22.09 -28.39
N ASN A 251 15.58 -21.56 -28.66
CA ASN A 251 14.47 -22.37 -29.18
C ASN A 251 14.72 -22.93 -30.59
N LEU A 252 15.01 -22.08 -31.59
CA LEU A 252 15.24 -22.54 -32.96
C LEU A 252 16.45 -23.48 -33.07
N PRO A 253 17.61 -23.21 -32.43
CA PRO A 253 18.71 -24.17 -32.38
C PRO A 253 18.31 -25.54 -31.82
N ASP A 254 17.54 -25.58 -30.72
CA ASP A 254 17.09 -26.83 -30.11
C ASP A 254 16.16 -27.62 -31.06
N VAL A 255 15.22 -26.94 -31.70
CA VAL A 255 14.32 -27.54 -32.70
C VAL A 255 15.11 -28.17 -33.85
N LEU A 256 16.12 -27.47 -34.38
CA LEU A 256 16.97 -27.99 -35.45
C LEU A 256 17.83 -29.19 -35.01
N ASN A 257 18.40 -29.12 -33.80
CA ASN A 257 19.26 -30.19 -33.28
C ASN A 257 18.50 -31.50 -33.03
N ASN A 258 17.23 -31.42 -32.67
CA ASN A 258 16.38 -32.60 -32.45
C ASN A 258 15.90 -33.25 -33.75
N ASN A 259 16.15 -32.63 -34.91
CA ASN A 259 15.58 -33.03 -36.20
C ASN A 259 16.61 -33.07 -37.34
N LYS A 260 17.83 -33.51 -37.01
CA LYS A 260 19.03 -33.51 -37.89
C LYS A 260 18.87 -34.17 -39.26
N ASN A 261 17.89 -35.06 -39.44
CA ASN A 261 17.71 -35.84 -40.66
C ASN A 261 16.83 -35.15 -41.72
N ASN A 262 16.31 -33.94 -41.46
CA ASN A 262 15.46 -33.24 -42.42
C ASN A 262 16.27 -32.21 -43.25
N ILE A 263 16.45 -32.47 -44.55
CA ILE A 263 17.20 -31.61 -45.48
C ILE A 263 16.66 -30.16 -45.51
N HIS A 264 15.35 -29.96 -45.39
CA HIS A 264 14.75 -28.62 -45.37
C HIS A 264 15.12 -27.82 -44.11
N LEU A 265 15.32 -28.50 -42.97
CA LEU A 265 15.77 -27.87 -41.72
C LEU A 265 17.25 -27.50 -41.76
N SER A 266 18.08 -28.20 -42.54
CA SER A 266 19.49 -27.86 -42.72
C SER A 266 19.70 -26.48 -43.36
N ASN A 267 18.83 -26.09 -44.30
CA ASN A 267 18.91 -24.76 -44.93
C ASN A 267 18.53 -23.64 -43.94
N LEU A 268 17.53 -23.87 -43.08
CA LEU A 268 17.12 -22.91 -42.04
C LEU A 268 18.24 -22.61 -41.03
N LYS A 269 19.15 -23.56 -40.79
CA LYS A 269 20.28 -23.36 -39.88
C LYS A 269 21.16 -22.18 -40.32
N ASN A 270 21.41 -22.04 -41.61
CA ASN A 270 22.20 -20.93 -42.15
C ASN A 270 21.46 -19.60 -42.04
N ASP A 271 20.14 -19.59 -42.24
CA ASP A 271 19.31 -18.39 -42.09
C ASP A 271 19.29 -17.92 -40.64
N ILE A 272 19.19 -18.84 -39.67
CA ILE A 272 19.26 -18.54 -38.24
C ILE A 272 20.63 -18.00 -37.86
N LEU A 273 21.72 -18.63 -38.31
CA LEU A 273 23.09 -18.14 -38.07
C LEU A 273 23.29 -16.73 -38.64
N ARG A 274 22.72 -16.45 -39.81
CA ARG A 274 22.76 -15.11 -40.42
C ARG A 274 21.98 -14.09 -39.59
N LEU A 275 20.79 -14.44 -39.12
CA LEU A 275 19.99 -13.59 -38.23
C LEU A 275 20.70 -13.32 -36.90
N GLN A 276 21.30 -14.34 -36.27
CA GLN A 276 22.08 -14.19 -35.04
C GLN A 276 23.20 -13.16 -35.22
N LYS A 277 23.99 -13.29 -36.30
CA LYS A 277 25.10 -12.37 -36.60
C LYS A 277 24.63 -10.93 -36.88
N ASN A 278 23.47 -10.77 -37.49
CA ASN A 278 22.96 -9.48 -37.93
C ASN A 278 21.96 -8.84 -36.95
N LEU A 279 21.60 -9.51 -35.86
CA LEU A 279 20.54 -9.06 -34.94
C LEU A 279 20.73 -7.61 -34.46
N LYS A 280 21.98 -7.20 -34.24
CA LYS A 280 22.35 -5.85 -33.76
C LYS A 280 22.26 -4.75 -34.83
N VAL A 281 22.23 -5.13 -36.11
CA VAL A 281 22.28 -4.19 -37.24
C VAL A 281 20.95 -4.18 -38.01
N GLU A 282 20.17 -5.25 -37.85
CA GLU A 282 18.93 -5.43 -38.58
C GLU A 282 17.76 -4.69 -37.91
N ASN A 283 16.87 -4.14 -38.73
CA ASN A 283 15.64 -3.50 -38.25
C ASN A 283 14.77 -4.52 -37.48
N CYS A 284 14.14 -4.05 -36.39
CA CYS A 284 13.32 -4.86 -35.49
C CYS A 284 12.20 -5.62 -36.21
N ASP A 285 11.43 -4.92 -37.06
CA ASP A 285 10.29 -5.51 -37.78
C ASP A 285 10.74 -6.50 -38.86
N SER A 286 11.88 -6.23 -39.50
CA SER A 286 12.51 -7.16 -40.45
C SER A 286 12.87 -8.47 -39.75
N THR A 287 13.50 -8.36 -38.57
CA THR A 287 13.90 -9.51 -37.75
C THR A 287 12.69 -10.33 -37.32
N GLU A 288 11.64 -9.68 -36.81
CA GLU A 288 10.41 -10.33 -36.42
C GLU A 288 9.76 -11.07 -37.59
N LYS A 289 9.65 -10.41 -38.75
CA LYS A 289 9.06 -11.00 -39.95
C LYS A 289 9.81 -12.25 -40.40
N LYS A 290 11.15 -12.21 -40.39
CA LYS A 290 11.98 -13.38 -40.75
C LYS A 290 11.83 -14.51 -39.73
N LEU A 291 11.83 -14.21 -38.44
CA LEU A 291 11.57 -15.22 -37.40
C LEU A 291 10.21 -15.88 -37.58
N ARG A 292 9.15 -15.10 -37.82
CA ARG A 292 7.80 -15.63 -38.09
C ARG A 292 7.78 -16.52 -39.33
N GLN A 293 8.50 -16.15 -40.40
CA GLN A 293 8.62 -16.99 -41.60
C GLN A 293 9.34 -18.31 -41.32
N ILE A 294 10.43 -18.29 -40.52
CA ILE A 294 11.13 -19.51 -40.11
C ILE A 294 10.20 -20.41 -39.30
N TYR A 295 9.52 -19.88 -38.29
CA TYR A 295 8.57 -20.65 -37.48
C TYR A 295 7.42 -21.21 -38.30
N LYS A 296 6.88 -20.43 -39.26
CA LYS A 296 5.87 -20.91 -40.20
C LYS A 296 6.39 -22.09 -41.02
N LEU A 297 7.60 -22.00 -41.58
CA LEU A 297 8.17 -23.06 -42.40
C LEU A 297 8.44 -24.33 -41.57
N ILE A 298 8.95 -24.18 -40.36
CA ILE A 298 9.12 -25.28 -39.40
C ILE A 298 7.76 -25.94 -39.15
N PHE A 299 6.73 -25.16 -38.85
CA PHE A 299 5.39 -25.70 -38.60
C PHE A 299 4.84 -26.43 -39.83
N GLU A 300 4.94 -25.85 -41.03
CA GLU A 300 4.50 -26.49 -42.28
C GLU A 300 5.17 -27.85 -42.52
N LEU A 301 6.47 -27.96 -42.21
CA LEU A 301 7.19 -29.24 -42.26
C LEU A 301 6.61 -30.26 -41.27
N TYR A 302 6.22 -29.82 -40.07
CA TYR A 302 5.61 -30.68 -39.06
C TYR A 302 4.11 -30.93 -39.26
N THR A 303 3.39 -30.16 -40.07
CA THR A 303 1.94 -30.34 -40.29
C THR A 303 1.58 -30.80 -41.70
N ASN A 304 2.53 -31.36 -42.45
CA ASN A 304 2.21 -32.09 -43.68
C ASN A 304 1.08 -33.11 -43.39
N LYS A 305 0.25 -33.42 -44.40
CA LYS A 305 -1.02 -34.18 -44.32
C LYS A 305 -0.96 -35.45 -43.45
N ASN A 306 0.19 -36.13 -43.41
CA ASN A 306 0.41 -37.30 -42.55
C ASN A 306 0.52 -36.95 -41.06
N ASN A 307 1.19 -35.86 -40.71
CA ASN A 307 1.37 -35.42 -39.32
C ASN A 307 0.12 -34.72 -38.77
N LYS A 308 -0.66 -34.02 -39.61
CA LYS A 308 -1.96 -33.48 -39.18
C LYS A 308 -2.89 -34.59 -38.70
N LYS A 309 -2.94 -35.73 -39.40
CA LYS A 309 -3.69 -36.91 -38.94
C LYS A 309 -3.21 -37.39 -37.57
N ILE A 310 -1.90 -37.41 -37.34
CA ILE A 310 -1.32 -37.78 -36.05
C ILE A 310 -1.71 -36.78 -34.95
N ILE A 311 -1.63 -35.47 -35.21
CA ILE A 311 -2.03 -34.40 -34.28
C ILE A 311 -3.52 -34.51 -33.93
N VAL A 312 -4.38 -34.65 -34.94
CA VAL A 312 -5.83 -34.82 -34.74
C VAL A 312 -6.13 -36.08 -33.94
N GLN A 313 -5.43 -37.18 -34.22
CA GLN A 313 -5.60 -38.43 -33.47
C GLN A 313 -5.16 -38.28 -32.02
N LYS A 314 -4.04 -37.60 -31.75
CA LYS A 314 -3.57 -37.31 -30.39
C LYS A 314 -4.54 -36.40 -29.63
N ILE A 315 -5.04 -35.35 -30.27
CA ILE A 315 -6.04 -34.46 -29.66
C ILE A 315 -7.34 -35.22 -29.35
N LYS A 316 -7.76 -36.13 -30.23
CA LYS A 316 -8.90 -37.02 -29.98
C LYS A 316 -8.69 -37.90 -28.73
N GLU A 317 -7.50 -38.51 -28.58
CA GLU A 317 -7.14 -39.27 -27.38
C GLU A 317 -7.26 -38.41 -26.11
N PHE A 318 -6.75 -37.17 -26.15
CA PHE A 318 -6.86 -36.25 -25.01
C PHE A 318 -8.30 -35.85 -24.68
N ILE A 319 -9.17 -35.71 -25.67
CA ILE A 319 -10.58 -35.35 -25.43
C ILE A 319 -11.34 -36.46 -24.71
N GLU A 320 -11.10 -37.72 -25.08
CA GLU A 320 -11.70 -38.84 -24.36
C GLU A 320 -11.22 -38.85 -22.89
N PHE A 321 -9.94 -38.61 -22.65
CA PHE A 321 -9.41 -38.44 -21.30
C PHE A 321 -10.05 -37.25 -20.54
N PHE A 322 -10.29 -36.12 -21.21
CA PHE A 322 -10.97 -34.98 -20.57
C PHE A 322 -12.45 -35.25 -20.30
N LYS A 323 -13.13 -36.08 -21.08
CA LYS A 323 -14.50 -36.54 -20.75
C LYS A 323 -14.50 -37.34 -19.46
N GLU A 324 -13.54 -38.24 -19.28
CA GLU A 324 -13.41 -39.01 -18.03
C GLU A 324 -13.19 -38.09 -16.82
N ILE A 325 -12.36 -37.04 -16.98
CA ILE A 325 -12.17 -36.01 -15.95
C ILE A 325 -13.48 -35.25 -15.68
N TYR A 326 -14.20 -34.86 -16.72
CA TYR A 326 -15.47 -34.16 -16.60
C TYR A 326 -16.51 -35.00 -15.84
N ASP A 327 -16.65 -36.28 -16.19
CA ASP A 327 -17.56 -37.22 -15.53
C ASP A 327 -17.16 -37.46 -14.06
N TYR A 328 -15.84 -37.54 -13.79
CA TYR A 328 -15.31 -37.63 -12.42
C TYR A 328 -15.61 -36.38 -11.58
N ILE A 329 -15.54 -35.20 -12.19
CA ILE A 329 -15.86 -33.92 -11.54
C ILE A 329 -17.34 -33.85 -11.20
N ASP A 330 -18.22 -34.26 -12.12
CA ASP A 330 -19.67 -34.28 -11.89
C ASP A 330 -20.08 -35.23 -10.75
N PHE A 331 -19.30 -36.30 -10.52
CA PHE A 331 -19.51 -37.25 -9.43
C PHE A 331 -19.03 -36.75 -8.06
N ILE A 332 -18.14 -35.75 -8.00
CA ILE A 332 -17.48 -35.30 -6.77
C ILE A 332 -18.00 -33.94 -6.30
N LYS A 333 -18.12 -33.75 -4.97
CA LYS A 333 -18.33 -32.43 -4.37
C LYS A 333 -17.07 -31.57 -4.53
N PHE A 334 -16.98 -30.83 -5.63
CA PHE A 334 -16.05 -29.71 -5.81
C PHE A 334 -16.56 -28.47 -5.08
N ASN A 335 -15.67 -27.52 -4.76
CA ASN A 335 -16.07 -26.19 -4.32
C ASN A 335 -16.92 -25.50 -5.39
N LEU A 336 -17.95 -24.74 -4.97
CA LEU A 336 -18.95 -24.12 -5.85
C LEU A 336 -18.33 -23.29 -6.99
N LYS A 337 -17.23 -22.57 -6.71
CA LYS A 337 -16.52 -21.71 -7.66
C LYS A 337 -15.81 -22.48 -8.79
N ASP A 338 -15.28 -23.66 -8.49
CA ASP A 338 -14.59 -24.50 -9.47
C ASP A 338 -15.61 -25.23 -10.36
N LYS A 339 -16.76 -25.60 -9.78
CA LYS A 339 -17.86 -26.29 -10.45
C LYS A 339 -18.50 -25.47 -11.58
N GLU A 340 -18.45 -24.14 -11.50
CA GLU A 340 -18.96 -23.24 -12.55
C GLU A 340 -17.99 -23.05 -13.72
N GLN A 341 -16.67 -23.11 -13.47
CA GLN A 341 -15.64 -22.85 -14.50
C GLN A 341 -15.37 -24.08 -15.38
N ILE A 342 -15.43 -25.28 -14.81
CA ILE A 342 -15.09 -26.52 -15.52
C ILE A 342 -16.01 -26.78 -16.73
N PRO A 343 -17.35 -26.60 -16.66
CA PRO A 343 -18.23 -26.77 -17.82
C PRO A 343 -17.89 -25.82 -18.98
N GLU A 344 -17.56 -24.56 -18.68
CA GLU A 344 -17.17 -23.58 -19.69
C GLU A 344 -15.86 -23.96 -20.37
N LEU A 345 -14.83 -24.32 -19.59
CA LEU A 345 -13.54 -24.76 -20.10
C LEU A 345 -13.69 -26.01 -20.99
N PHE A 346 -14.56 -26.95 -20.59
CA PHE A 346 -14.82 -28.16 -21.35
C PHE A 346 -15.53 -27.87 -22.70
N GLU A 347 -16.50 -26.96 -22.71
CA GLU A 347 -17.12 -26.50 -23.96
C GLU A 347 -16.12 -25.78 -24.88
N ASN A 348 -15.19 -25.00 -24.31
CA ASN A 348 -14.11 -24.37 -25.07
C ASN A 348 -13.16 -25.40 -25.70
N ILE A 349 -12.83 -26.47 -24.97
CA ILE A 349 -12.05 -27.61 -25.48
C ILE A 349 -12.78 -28.28 -26.66
N LYS A 350 -14.08 -28.60 -26.52
CA LYS A 350 -14.87 -29.20 -27.62
C LYS A 350 -14.91 -28.30 -28.86
N LYS A 351 -15.20 -27.01 -28.68
CA LYS A 351 -15.23 -26.03 -29.79
C LYS A 351 -13.90 -25.97 -30.53
N SER A 352 -12.79 -25.88 -29.79
CA SER A 352 -11.45 -25.83 -30.38
C SER A 352 -11.12 -27.10 -31.16
N TYR A 353 -11.51 -28.27 -30.66
CA TYR A 353 -11.34 -29.54 -31.35
C TYR A 353 -12.11 -29.61 -32.66
N GLU A 354 -13.37 -29.18 -32.68
CA GLU A 354 -14.16 -29.14 -33.92
C GLU A 354 -13.50 -28.28 -35.00
N ILE A 355 -12.94 -27.14 -34.59
CA ILE A 355 -12.24 -26.23 -35.51
C ILE A 355 -10.94 -26.89 -36.01
N ILE A 356 -10.18 -27.54 -35.13
CA ILE A 356 -8.95 -28.28 -35.50
C ILE A 356 -9.27 -29.39 -36.53
N LEU A 357 -10.36 -30.13 -36.32
CA LEU A 357 -10.84 -31.16 -37.25
C LEU A 357 -11.20 -30.60 -38.63
N LYS A 358 -11.88 -29.45 -38.66
CA LYS A 358 -12.41 -28.83 -39.90
C LYS A 358 -11.41 -27.90 -40.58
N SER A 359 -10.30 -27.55 -39.92
CA SER A 359 -9.29 -26.62 -40.46
C SER A 359 -8.75 -27.09 -41.82
N ASP A 360 -8.61 -26.18 -42.78
CA ASP A 360 -7.96 -26.47 -44.06
C ASP A 360 -6.43 -26.51 -43.87
N ASP A 361 -5.73 -27.34 -44.63
CA ASP A 361 -4.26 -27.52 -44.56
C ASP A 361 -3.50 -26.21 -44.86
N LYS A 362 -4.18 -25.21 -45.43
CA LYS A 362 -3.62 -23.91 -45.83
C LYS A 362 -3.75 -22.81 -44.79
N ASN A 363 -4.59 -22.97 -43.76
CA ASN A 363 -4.82 -21.93 -42.75
C ASN A 363 -4.10 -22.25 -41.43
N TYR A 364 -2.77 -22.18 -41.51
CA TYR A 364 -1.84 -22.49 -40.44
C TYR A 364 -2.11 -21.73 -39.13
N GLN A 365 -2.30 -20.41 -39.24
CA GLN A 365 -2.43 -19.55 -38.07
C GLN A 365 -3.65 -19.94 -37.24
N ASP A 366 -4.76 -20.24 -37.91
CA ASP A 366 -5.99 -20.68 -37.25
C ASP A 366 -5.80 -22.06 -36.62
N LEU A 367 -5.14 -23.01 -37.30
CA LEU A 367 -4.85 -24.32 -36.71
C LEU A 367 -3.97 -24.18 -35.45
N PHE A 368 -2.88 -23.40 -35.52
CA PHE A 368 -2.00 -23.17 -34.38
C PHE A 368 -2.72 -22.49 -33.21
N ASN A 369 -3.48 -21.44 -33.49
CA ASN A 369 -4.24 -20.70 -32.48
C ASN A 369 -5.25 -21.63 -31.76
N ASN A 370 -5.94 -22.49 -32.50
CA ASN A 370 -6.90 -23.42 -31.92
C ASN A 370 -6.22 -24.56 -31.13
N ILE A 371 -5.07 -25.07 -31.58
CA ILE A 371 -4.27 -26.02 -30.78
C ILE A 371 -3.80 -25.37 -29.48
N ASN A 372 -3.31 -24.13 -29.53
CA ASN A 372 -2.87 -23.43 -28.33
C ASN A 372 -4.04 -23.15 -27.38
N PHE A 373 -5.19 -22.76 -27.93
CA PHE A 373 -6.42 -22.56 -27.17
C PHE A 373 -6.89 -23.87 -26.52
N PHE A 374 -6.85 -24.99 -27.24
CA PHE A 374 -7.12 -26.33 -26.71
C PHE A 374 -6.21 -26.64 -25.50
N LEU A 375 -4.89 -26.54 -25.69
CA LEU A 375 -3.90 -26.86 -24.65
C LEU A 375 -4.04 -25.98 -23.40
N ASN A 376 -4.32 -24.68 -23.58
CA ASN A 376 -4.51 -23.76 -22.46
C ASN A 376 -5.74 -24.12 -21.61
N ASN A 377 -6.90 -24.36 -22.23
CA ASN A 377 -8.10 -24.75 -21.50
C ASN A 377 -7.90 -26.12 -20.82
N SER A 378 -7.28 -27.07 -21.51
CA SER A 378 -6.88 -28.37 -20.96
C SER A 378 -5.99 -28.24 -19.72
N SER A 379 -4.97 -27.38 -19.76
CA SER A 379 -4.08 -27.14 -18.63
C SER A 379 -4.82 -26.54 -17.43
N GLN A 380 -5.78 -25.63 -17.66
CA GLN A 380 -6.55 -25.03 -16.59
C GLN A 380 -7.43 -26.06 -15.87
N ILE A 381 -8.10 -26.94 -16.62
CA ILE A 381 -8.88 -28.04 -16.02
C ILE A 381 -7.98 -28.92 -15.16
N LEU A 382 -6.79 -29.30 -15.64
CA LEU A 382 -5.86 -30.12 -14.86
C LEU A 382 -5.42 -29.43 -13.57
N ILE A 383 -5.11 -28.14 -13.60
CA ILE A 383 -4.73 -27.37 -12.41
C ILE A 383 -5.86 -27.35 -11.39
N ILE A 384 -7.10 -27.11 -11.81
CA ILE A 384 -8.27 -27.09 -10.92
C ILE A 384 -8.48 -28.46 -10.26
N VAL A 385 -8.35 -29.54 -11.04
CA VAL A 385 -8.47 -30.92 -10.53
C VAL A 385 -7.34 -31.25 -9.55
N GLU A 386 -6.10 -30.90 -9.88
CA GLU A 386 -4.93 -31.13 -9.03
C GLU A 386 -5.02 -30.37 -7.70
N GLN A 387 -5.45 -29.10 -7.74
CA GLN A 387 -5.67 -28.30 -6.53
C GLN A 387 -6.73 -28.93 -5.61
N ASN A 388 -7.82 -29.45 -6.18
CA ASN A 388 -8.86 -30.13 -5.41
C ASN A 388 -8.38 -31.47 -4.81
N ILE A 389 -7.57 -32.25 -5.54
CA ILE A 389 -6.97 -33.49 -5.02
C ILE A 389 -6.01 -33.17 -3.86
N ASN A 390 -5.17 -32.15 -4.03
CA ASN A 390 -4.22 -31.72 -3.00
C ASN A 390 -4.93 -31.22 -1.74
N HIS A 391 -6.00 -30.45 -1.88
CA HIS A 391 -6.83 -29.99 -0.76
C HIS A 391 -7.40 -31.16 0.06
N LYS A 392 -7.99 -32.16 -0.62
CA LYS A 392 -8.52 -33.37 0.04
C LYS A 392 -7.45 -34.23 0.73
N THR A 393 -6.25 -34.25 0.16
CA THR A 393 -5.12 -34.98 0.76
C THR A 393 -4.67 -34.31 2.06
N LEU A 394 -4.66 -32.97 2.08
CA LEU A 394 -4.37 -32.18 3.28
C LEU A 394 -5.45 -32.36 4.37
N GLU A 395 -6.72 -32.34 3.98
CA GLU A 395 -7.88 -32.62 4.87
C GLU A 395 -7.73 -33.97 5.58
N ASN A 396 -7.43 -35.03 4.83
CA ASN A 396 -7.24 -36.37 5.38
C ASN A 396 -6.03 -36.45 6.31
N SER A 397 -4.92 -35.76 5.99
CA SER A 397 -3.75 -35.70 6.87
C SER A 397 -4.06 -35.02 8.20
N THR A 398 -4.80 -33.91 8.19
CA THR A 398 -5.19 -33.20 9.42
C THR A 398 -6.08 -34.08 10.31
N LYS A 399 -7.05 -34.79 9.72
CA LYS A 399 -7.92 -35.73 10.44
C LYS A 399 -7.15 -36.91 11.05
N ASN A 400 -6.15 -37.43 10.34
CA ASN A 400 -5.30 -38.51 10.84
C ASN A 400 -4.41 -38.05 12.00
N ASN A 401 -3.75 -36.90 11.86
CA ASN A 401 -2.94 -36.30 12.94
C ASN A 401 -3.76 -36.06 14.21
N PHE A 402 -5.01 -35.62 14.05
CA PHE A 402 -5.93 -35.44 15.16
C PHE A 402 -6.29 -36.75 15.86
N THR A 403 -6.60 -37.79 15.10
CA THR A 403 -6.90 -39.13 15.64
C THR A 403 -5.71 -39.68 16.42
N GLU A 404 -4.49 -39.52 15.88
CA GLU A 404 -3.26 -39.93 16.54
C GLU A 404 -3.01 -39.17 17.85
N TYR A 405 -3.10 -37.83 17.82
CA TYR A 405 -2.89 -36.99 19.01
C TYR A 405 -3.89 -37.31 20.14
N PHE A 406 -5.16 -37.49 19.80
CA PHE A 406 -6.19 -37.82 20.78
C PHE A 406 -5.95 -39.21 21.40
N ASN A 407 -5.69 -40.22 20.58
CA ASN A 407 -5.36 -41.58 21.06
C ASN A 407 -4.12 -41.58 21.97
N ASN A 408 -3.09 -40.81 21.61
CA ASN A 408 -1.87 -40.69 22.42
C ASN A 408 -2.10 -40.00 23.77
N THR A 409 -3.10 -39.12 23.88
CA THR A 409 -3.43 -38.40 25.12
C THR A 409 -4.55 -39.05 25.94
N GLN A 410 -5.21 -40.07 25.38
CA GLN A 410 -6.34 -40.77 26.00
C GLN A 410 -5.97 -41.46 27.32
N SER A 411 -4.78 -42.07 27.40
CA SER A 411 -4.33 -42.72 28.65
C SER A 411 -4.18 -41.70 29.78
N LEU A 412 -3.61 -40.53 29.48
CA LEU A 412 -3.45 -39.43 30.43
C LEU A 412 -4.82 -38.90 30.90
N TYR A 413 -5.78 -38.75 29.99
CA TYR A 413 -7.15 -38.39 30.34
C TYR A 413 -7.75 -39.33 31.38
N TYR A 414 -7.71 -40.65 31.15
CA TYR A 414 -8.27 -41.61 32.10
C TYR A 414 -7.50 -41.65 33.43
N GLN A 415 -6.18 -41.48 33.40
CA GLN A 415 -5.39 -41.35 34.62
C GLN A 415 -5.86 -40.15 35.43
N LEU A 416 -5.98 -38.98 34.82
CA LEU A 416 -6.45 -37.77 35.50
C LEU A 416 -7.84 -37.96 36.11
N LEU A 417 -8.77 -38.66 35.43
CA LEU A 417 -10.10 -38.95 36.00
C LEU A 417 -10.09 -39.84 37.27
N THR A 418 -9.02 -40.60 37.48
CA THR A 418 -8.94 -41.60 38.57
C THR A 418 -8.08 -41.16 39.74
N VAL A 419 -7.32 -40.07 39.60
CA VAL A 419 -6.44 -39.59 40.67
C VAL A 419 -7.27 -38.80 41.69
N ASP A 420 -7.29 -39.33 42.91
CA ASP A 420 -8.09 -38.79 44.02
C ASP A 420 -7.35 -37.69 44.81
N ILE A 421 -7.08 -36.55 44.15
CA ILE A 421 -6.34 -35.43 44.75
C ILE A 421 -7.03 -34.07 44.64
N LEU A 422 -8.08 -33.95 43.83
CA LEU A 422 -8.82 -32.70 43.70
C LEU A 422 -10.06 -32.73 44.58
N ASP A 423 -10.50 -31.57 45.05
CA ASP A 423 -11.75 -31.45 45.80
C ASP A 423 -12.98 -31.70 44.91
N ASN A 424 -14.12 -31.95 45.56
CA ASN A 424 -15.34 -32.33 44.85
C ASN A 424 -15.86 -31.23 43.91
N GLU A 425 -15.67 -29.96 44.27
CA GLU A 425 -16.13 -28.81 43.47
C GLU A 425 -15.30 -28.65 42.19
N THR A 426 -13.98 -28.83 42.28
CA THR A 426 -13.07 -28.80 41.12
C THR A 426 -13.33 -30.01 40.21
N ILE A 427 -13.59 -31.19 40.80
CA ILE A 427 -14.01 -32.38 40.05
C ILE A 427 -15.32 -32.12 39.30
N GLU A 428 -16.30 -31.48 39.93
CA GLU A 428 -17.59 -31.22 39.29
C GLU A 428 -17.49 -30.18 38.16
N ASN A 429 -16.64 -29.16 38.30
CA ASN A 429 -16.58 -28.06 37.33
C ASN A 429 -15.61 -28.32 36.16
N GLU A 430 -14.41 -28.83 36.44
CA GLU A 430 -13.32 -28.83 35.44
C GLU A 430 -13.13 -30.19 34.78
N ILE A 431 -13.31 -31.26 35.54
CA ILE A 431 -13.27 -32.62 34.99
C ILE A 431 -14.50 -32.89 34.11
N ASN A 432 -15.68 -32.34 34.45
CA ASN A 432 -16.86 -32.50 33.61
C ASN A 432 -16.72 -31.77 32.26
N LYS A 433 -16.10 -30.57 32.22
CA LYS A 433 -15.74 -29.93 30.94
C LYS A 433 -14.84 -30.79 30.07
N LEU A 434 -13.84 -31.46 30.68
CA LEU A 434 -12.96 -32.37 29.94
C LEU A 434 -13.73 -33.59 29.39
N LYS A 435 -14.68 -34.14 30.15
CA LYS A 435 -15.59 -35.21 29.70
C LYS A 435 -16.51 -34.75 28.56
N GLU A 436 -17.00 -33.52 28.61
CA GLU A 436 -17.83 -32.95 27.54
C GLU A 436 -17.03 -32.82 26.23
N ILE A 437 -15.81 -32.28 26.28
CA ILE A 437 -14.93 -32.18 25.11
C ILE A 437 -14.64 -33.58 24.54
N HIS A 438 -14.36 -34.57 25.39
CA HIS A 438 -14.17 -35.97 24.98
C HIS A 438 -15.41 -36.55 24.30
N SER A 439 -16.61 -36.25 24.81
CA SER A 439 -17.89 -36.69 24.23
C SER A 439 -18.17 -36.05 22.88
N VAL A 440 -17.89 -34.74 22.74
CA VAL A 440 -17.98 -34.03 21.46
C VAL A 440 -17.05 -34.67 20.43
N TYR A 441 -15.79 -34.94 20.81
CA TYR A 441 -14.84 -35.65 19.93
C TYR A 441 -15.35 -37.01 19.45
N LEU A 442 -15.86 -37.85 20.35
CA LEU A 442 -16.36 -39.17 19.97
C LEU A 442 -17.53 -39.08 18.97
N LYS A 443 -18.45 -38.14 19.18
CA LYS A 443 -19.55 -37.88 18.23
C LYS A 443 -19.03 -37.37 16.88
N SER A 444 -18.00 -36.53 16.90
CA SER A 444 -17.33 -36.03 15.69
C SER A 444 -16.68 -37.13 14.87
N LEU A 445 -16.16 -38.19 15.50
CA LEU A 445 -15.63 -39.37 14.80
C LEU A 445 -16.71 -40.19 14.09
N GLU A 446 -17.92 -40.22 14.63
CA GLU A 446 -19.07 -40.89 14.01
C GLU A 446 -19.59 -40.14 12.77
N ASN A 447 -19.31 -38.84 12.68
CA ASN A 447 -19.68 -38.02 11.53
C ASN A 447 -18.68 -38.19 10.36
N LYS A 448 -19.16 -38.70 9.23
CA LYS A 448 -18.35 -38.85 8.01
C LYS A 448 -17.96 -37.52 7.36
N PHE A 449 -18.58 -36.39 7.72
CA PHE A 449 -18.47 -35.10 7.03
C PHE A 449 -18.16 -33.93 7.98
N ILE A 450 -17.27 -34.12 8.96
CA ILE A 450 -16.83 -33.01 9.82
C ILE A 450 -15.86 -32.07 9.10
N GLU A 451 -16.01 -30.76 9.31
CA GLU A 451 -15.14 -29.73 8.74
C GLU A 451 -13.82 -29.58 9.53
N ILE A 452 -12.73 -29.17 8.87
CA ILE A 452 -11.42 -29.01 9.52
C ILE A 452 -11.46 -27.97 10.65
N ASP A 453 -12.16 -26.86 10.45
CA ASP A 453 -12.22 -25.78 11.44
C ASP A 453 -12.91 -26.24 12.73
N GLU A 454 -13.91 -27.12 12.60
CA GLU A 454 -14.58 -27.78 13.72
C GLU A 454 -13.62 -28.73 14.46
N ILE A 455 -12.84 -29.53 13.72
CA ILE A 455 -11.78 -30.39 14.30
C ILE A 455 -10.74 -29.57 15.07
N ASN A 456 -10.25 -28.48 14.48
CA ASN A 456 -9.23 -27.63 15.10
C ASN A 456 -9.75 -26.98 16.39
N SER A 457 -11.00 -26.52 16.38
CA SER A 457 -11.65 -25.96 17.57
C SER A 457 -11.74 -26.98 18.72
N ILE A 458 -12.14 -28.22 18.42
CA ILE A 458 -12.19 -29.32 19.40
C ILE A 458 -10.78 -29.62 19.93
N MET A 459 -9.76 -29.61 19.05
CA MET A 459 -8.37 -29.88 19.43
C MET A 459 -7.82 -28.83 20.40
N ASP A 460 -8.05 -27.55 20.12
CA ASP A 460 -7.58 -26.46 20.97
C ASP A 460 -8.27 -26.48 22.34
N ALA A 461 -9.57 -26.79 22.37
CA ALA A 461 -10.32 -26.98 23.61
C ALA A 461 -9.75 -28.16 24.42
N TRP A 462 -9.53 -29.32 23.78
CA TRP A 462 -8.98 -30.52 24.42
C TRP A 462 -7.60 -30.27 25.01
N LYS A 463 -6.69 -29.67 24.22
CA LYS A 463 -5.33 -29.35 24.65
C LYS A 463 -5.32 -28.37 25.82
N SER A 464 -6.11 -27.31 25.73
CA SER A 464 -6.18 -26.28 26.77
C SER A 464 -6.70 -26.85 28.08
N GLN A 465 -7.75 -27.66 28.04
CA GLN A 465 -8.35 -28.25 29.24
C GLN A 465 -7.44 -29.32 29.87
N LEU A 466 -6.76 -30.14 29.06
CA LEU A 466 -5.77 -31.10 29.57
C LEU A 466 -4.62 -30.40 30.28
N ILE A 467 -4.02 -29.36 29.67
CA ILE A 467 -2.94 -28.59 30.28
C ILE A 467 -3.40 -27.97 31.61
N TYR A 468 -4.59 -27.38 31.62
CA TYR A 468 -5.15 -26.76 32.81
C TYR A 468 -5.32 -27.77 33.96
N ILE A 469 -5.90 -28.94 33.68
CA ILE A 469 -6.10 -29.98 34.68
C ILE A 469 -4.76 -30.54 35.18
N ILE A 470 -3.79 -30.81 34.30
CA ILE A 470 -2.44 -31.24 34.70
C ILE A 470 -1.80 -30.26 35.68
N ASN A 471 -1.97 -28.95 35.45
CA ASN A 471 -1.46 -27.92 36.36
C ASN A 471 -2.17 -27.95 37.72
N LEU A 472 -3.50 -28.13 37.74
CA LEU A 472 -4.25 -28.27 39.00
C LEU A 472 -3.79 -29.48 39.80
N TYR A 473 -3.65 -30.65 39.15
CA TYR A 473 -3.14 -31.87 39.77
C TYR A 473 -1.72 -31.66 40.34
N SER A 474 -0.85 -31.00 39.56
CA SER A 474 0.53 -30.73 39.97
C SER A 474 0.60 -29.79 41.18
N GLN A 475 -0.23 -28.73 41.21
CA GLN A 475 -0.30 -27.82 42.34
C GLN A 475 -0.86 -28.49 43.60
N ALA A 476 -1.97 -29.21 43.47
CA ALA A 476 -2.58 -29.96 44.56
C ALA A 476 -1.58 -30.97 45.16
N ARG A 477 -0.85 -31.68 44.30
CA ARG A 477 0.21 -32.62 44.71
C ARG A 477 1.32 -31.92 45.47
N TRP A 478 1.81 -30.79 44.96
CA TRP A 478 2.87 -30.04 45.61
C TRP A 478 2.46 -29.57 47.01
N TYR A 479 1.27 -29.00 47.16
CA TYR A 479 0.75 -28.58 48.46
C TYR A 479 0.55 -29.76 49.41
N LYS A 480 0.03 -30.89 48.92
CA LYS A 480 -0.15 -32.12 49.71
C LYS A 480 1.18 -32.64 50.25
N ASP A 481 2.16 -32.84 49.37
CA ASP A 481 3.48 -33.38 49.74
C ASP A 481 4.21 -32.42 50.70
N THR A 482 4.07 -31.11 50.50
CA THR A 482 4.68 -30.10 51.39
C THR A 482 3.98 -30.05 52.75
N PHE A 483 2.65 -30.15 52.78
CA PHE A 483 1.89 -30.25 54.03
C PHE A 483 2.35 -31.46 54.85
N GLU A 484 2.43 -32.65 54.23
CA GLU A 484 2.87 -33.89 54.88
C GLU A 484 4.28 -33.74 55.47
N PHE A 485 5.20 -33.16 54.69
CA PHE A 485 6.55 -32.90 55.14
C PHE A 485 6.60 -31.99 56.38
N ILE A 486 5.85 -30.89 56.38
CA ILE A 486 5.80 -29.96 57.51
C ILE A 486 5.13 -30.61 58.72
N TYR A 487 4.03 -31.34 58.50
CA TYR A 487 3.32 -32.05 59.55
C TYR A 487 4.23 -33.05 60.28
N ASP A 488 5.02 -33.82 59.53
CA ASP A 488 6.02 -34.73 60.10
C ASP A 488 7.08 -34.00 60.92
N LYS A 489 7.55 -32.83 60.44
CA LYS A 489 8.50 -31.99 61.19
C LYS A 489 7.90 -31.45 62.48
N ILE A 490 6.64 -31.04 62.49
CA ILE A 490 5.93 -30.61 63.71
C ILE A 490 5.88 -31.75 64.73
N ASN A 491 5.55 -32.97 64.30
CA ASN A 491 5.43 -34.14 65.17
C ASN A 491 6.76 -34.59 65.79
N GLN A 492 7.90 -34.32 65.13
CA GLN A 492 9.24 -34.63 65.64
C GLN A 492 9.71 -33.70 66.78
N LEU A 493 9.09 -32.51 66.92
CA LEU A 493 9.44 -31.54 67.96
C LEU A 493 8.73 -31.89 69.29
N LYS A 494 9.44 -32.59 70.19
CA LYS A 494 8.96 -33.32 71.39
C LYS A 494 8.32 -32.52 72.55
N ASN A 495 8.12 -31.21 72.48
CA ASN A 495 7.51 -30.41 73.56
C ASN A 495 6.16 -29.81 73.12
N SER A 496 5.04 -30.16 73.78
CA SER A 496 3.69 -29.81 73.33
C SER A 496 2.90 -28.95 74.33
N THR A 497 2.70 -27.68 73.95
CA THR A 497 1.49 -26.88 74.25
C THR A 497 0.93 -26.32 72.94
N ILE A 498 0.71 -27.20 71.97
CA ILE A 498 -0.03 -26.85 70.75
C ILE A 498 -1.53 -26.97 71.07
N ASN A 499 -2.31 -25.96 70.69
CA ASN A 499 -3.75 -26.03 70.80
C ASN A 499 -4.28 -27.05 69.77
N ASN A 500 -4.80 -28.19 70.23
CA ASN A 500 -5.21 -29.30 69.38
C ASN A 500 -6.24 -28.88 68.30
N GLU A 501 -7.11 -27.92 68.62
CA GLU A 501 -8.14 -27.41 67.70
C GLU A 501 -7.57 -26.80 66.40
N THR A 502 -6.44 -26.08 66.48
CA THR A 502 -5.82 -25.46 65.28
C THR A 502 -5.15 -26.47 64.36
N LEU A 503 -4.56 -27.53 64.93
CA LEU A 503 -3.98 -28.62 64.13
C LEU A 503 -5.07 -29.46 63.48
N GLU A 504 -6.16 -29.72 64.21
CA GLU A 504 -7.34 -30.42 63.72
C GLU A 504 -7.99 -29.70 62.53
N LYS A 505 -8.07 -28.36 62.57
CA LYS A 505 -8.53 -27.56 61.43
C LYS A 505 -7.68 -27.79 60.16
N ALA A 506 -6.35 -27.79 60.29
CA ALA A 506 -5.44 -28.01 59.16
C ALA A 506 -5.56 -29.43 58.59
N ILE A 507 -5.72 -30.43 59.46
CA ILE A 507 -5.96 -31.84 59.07
C ILE A 507 -7.32 -31.99 58.38
N ASN A 508 -8.37 -31.34 58.87
CA ASN A 508 -9.69 -31.37 58.26
C ASN A 508 -9.67 -30.77 56.85
N LEU A 509 -8.99 -29.62 56.66
CA LEU A 509 -8.79 -29.03 55.34
C LEU A 509 -8.00 -29.96 54.40
N TYR A 510 -6.96 -30.64 54.91
CA TYR A 510 -6.19 -31.62 54.15
C TYR A 510 -7.06 -32.82 53.71
N ASN A 511 -7.90 -33.35 54.62
CA ASN A 511 -8.83 -34.45 54.33
C ASN A 511 -9.94 -34.03 53.35
N GLU A 512 -10.34 -32.76 53.37
CA GLU A 512 -11.22 -32.15 52.37
C GLU A 512 -10.52 -31.85 51.03
N LYS A 513 -9.23 -32.19 50.88
CA LYS A 513 -8.38 -31.94 49.70
C LYS A 513 -8.16 -30.46 49.38
N LYS A 514 -8.43 -29.56 50.33
CA LYS A 514 -8.10 -28.13 50.29
C LYS A 514 -6.64 -27.92 50.66
N TYR A 515 -5.73 -28.49 49.86
CA TYR A 515 -4.31 -28.63 50.23
C TYR A 515 -3.58 -27.29 50.35
N SER A 516 -3.96 -26.28 49.56
CA SER A 516 -3.37 -24.93 49.64
C SER A 516 -3.68 -24.28 50.99
N GLU A 517 -4.94 -24.33 51.41
CA GLU A 517 -5.43 -23.81 52.69
C GLU A 517 -4.82 -24.59 53.85
N ALA A 518 -4.83 -25.93 53.77
CA ALA A 518 -4.22 -26.81 54.76
C ALA A 518 -2.72 -26.50 54.93
N PHE A 519 -2.00 -26.31 53.82
CA PHE A 519 -0.59 -25.94 53.81
C PHE A 519 -0.33 -24.58 54.50
N ARG A 520 -1.16 -23.57 54.22
CA ARG A 520 -1.01 -22.26 54.89
C ARG A 520 -1.18 -22.36 56.39
N GLU A 521 -2.18 -23.11 56.84
CA GLU A 521 -2.47 -23.31 58.26
C GLU A 521 -1.34 -24.10 58.94
N ILE A 522 -0.84 -25.18 58.34
CA ILE A 522 0.23 -25.98 58.95
C ILE A 522 1.57 -25.23 58.97
N LEU A 523 1.85 -24.39 57.97
CA LEU A 523 3.04 -23.55 57.93
C LEU A 523 3.02 -22.49 59.03
N ASP A 524 1.89 -21.82 59.27
CA ASP A 524 1.76 -20.85 60.38
C ASP A 524 1.97 -21.52 61.74
N ILE A 525 1.42 -22.74 61.93
CA ILE A 525 1.67 -23.55 63.12
C ILE A 525 3.16 -23.86 63.28
N TYR A 526 3.83 -24.31 62.22
CA TYR A 526 5.27 -24.61 62.23
C TYR A 526 6.11 -23.38 62.60
N GLN A 527 5.84 -22.23 61.97
CA GLN A 527 6.57 -20.98 62.23
C GLN A 527 6.40 -20.48 63.67
N LYS A 528 5.19 -20.60 64.24
CA LYS A 528 4.95 -20.30 65.66
C LYS A 528 5.75 -21.23 66.58
N LYS A 529 5.88 -22.51 66.23
CA LYS A 529 6.63 -23.51 67.00
C LYS A 529 8.14 -23.28 66.96
N GLU A 530 8.71 -22.94 65.80
CA GLU A 530 10.13 -22.57 65.69
C GLU A 530 10.46 -21.31 66.50
N ARG A 531 9.56 -20.31 66.52
CA ARG A 531 9.76 -19.10 67.35
C ARG A 531 9.74 -19.38 68.85
N HIS A 532 8.98 -20.37 69.31
CA HIS A 532 8.95 -20.77 70.72
C HIS A 532 10.07 -21.72 71.15
N ASN A 533 10.71 -22.44 70.22
CA ASN A 533 11.87 -23.28 70.50
C ASN A 533 13.22 -22.54 70.42
N ASN A 534 13.25 -21.33 69.83
CA ASN A 534 14.43 -20.46 69.73
C ASN A 534 14.47 -19.36 70.81
N VAL A 535 13.62 -19.48 71.84
CA VAL A 535 13.64 -18.72 73.11
C VAL A 535 13.84 -19.74 74.22
#